data_AF-A0A6L9FKY4-F1
#
_entry.id   AF-A0A6L9FKY4-F1
#
_cell.length_a   1.000
_cell.length_b   1.000
_cell.length_c   1.000
_cell.angle_alpha   90.00
_cell.angle_beta   90.00
_cell.angle_gamma   90.00
#
_symmetry.space_group_name_H-M   'P 1'
#
loop_
_entity.id
_entity.type
_entity.pdbx_description
1 polymer ?
#
loop_
_entity_poly.entity_id
_entity_poly.type
_entity_poly.pdbx_seq_one_letter_code
_entity_poly.pdbx_strand_id
1 'polypeptide(L)'
;MSDEHANQEKTSKADHVGAFSAAFGLSYALTSVFSALLVVIKESSESVHHVLAVITGHHWVTHGLLDILLFVGLGLWLYRSRGDQHMAVDALIAIIVGSTLVSTLIIAGYFI
;
A
#
# COMPACT_ATOMS: atom_id res chain seq x y z
N MET A 1 11.09 -19.66 36.76
CA MET A 1 12.19 -19.58 35.77
C MET A 1 11.78 -20.19 34.43
N SER A 2 11.14 -21.37 34.38
CA SER A 2 10.70 -21.99 33.10
C SER A 2 9.55 -21.26 32.40
N ASP A 3 8.67 -20.62 33.16
CA ASP A 3 7.50 -19.91 32.59
C ASP A 3 7.87 -18.58 31.92
N GLU A 4 8.99 -17.97 32.31
CA GLU A 4 9.45 -16.68 31.80
C GLU A 4 10.00 -16.79 30.39
N HIS A 5 10.75 -17.87 30.09
CA HIS A 5 11.23 -18.17 28.75
C HIS A 5 10.08 -18.52 27.79
N ALA A 6 9.05 -19.23 28.27
CA ALA A 6 7.87 -19.55 27.47
C ALA A 6 6.99 -18.32 27.16
N ASN A 7 6.99 -17.32 28.06
CA ASN A 7 6.26 -16.07 27.86
C ASN A 7 7.01 -15.14 26.87
N GLN A 8 8.34 -15.07 26.96
CA GLN A 8 9.19 -14.27 26.06
C GLN A 8 9.17 -14.77 24.61
N GLU A 9 9.10 -16.10 24.40
CA GLU A 9 8.97 -16.68 23.05
C GLU A 9 7.58 -16.41 22.44
N LYS A 10 6.52 -16.37 23.27
CA LYS A 10 5.16 -16.04 22.84
C LYS A 10 5.00 -14.59 22.42
N THR A 11 5.61 -13.66 23.16
CA THR A 11 5.58 -12.22 22.81
C THR A 11 6.37 -11.96 21.53
N SER A 12 7.59 -12.51 21.40
CA SER A 12 8.43 -12.31 20.21
C SER A 12 7.80 -12.78 18.88
N LYS A 13 7.09 -13.92 18.89
CA LYS A 13 6.36 -14.42 17.70
C LYS A 13 5.07 -13.64 17.41
N ALA A 14 4.45 -13.01 18.41
CA ALA A 14 3.28 -12.16 18.23
C ALA A 14 3.63 -10.77 17.65
N ASP A 15 4.88 -10.33 17.80
CA ASP A 15 5.34 -9.01 17.38
C ASP A 15 5.64 -8.90 15.87
N HIS A 16 5.54 -10.00 15.13
CA HIS A 16 5.88 -10.08 13.71
C HIS A 16 4.70 -10.55 12.86
N VAL A 17 4.44 -9.85 11.76
CA VAL A 17 3.45 -10.25 10.77
C VAL A 17 4.00 -11.33 9.83
N GLY A 18 3.12 -12.19 9.33
CA GLY A 18 3.46 -13.15 8.28
C GLY A 18 3.93 -12.46 6.99
N ALA A 19 4.81 -13.11 6.25
CA ALA A 19 5.41 -12.57 5.02
C ALA A 19 4.38 -12.11 3.98
N PHE A 20 3.24 -12.82 3.88
CA PHE A 20 2.14 -12.44 3.00
C PHE A 20 1.53 -11.08 3.40
N SER A 21 1.19 -10.89 4.68
CA SER A 21 0.64 -9.64 5.20
C SER A 21 1.64 -8.49 5.10
N ALA A 22 2.93 -8.75 5.36
CA ALA A 22 3.99 -7.75 5.19
C ALA A 22 4.11 -7.28 3.73
N ALA A 23 4.07 -8.22 2.77
CA ALA A 23 4.17 -7.90 1.35
C ALA A 23 2.97 -7.07 0.85
N PHE A 24 1.75 -7.50 1.19
CA PHE A 24 0.55 -6.77 0.78
C PHE A 24 0.37 -5.43 1.53
N GLY A 25 0.81 -5.32 2.78
CA GLY A 25 0.80 -4.04 3.48
C GLY A 25 1.80 -3.04 2.88
N LEU A 26 2.98 -3.48 2.45
CA LEU A 26 3.91 -2.62 1.71
C LEU A 26 3.36 -2.27 0.31
N SER A 27 2.72 -3.22 -0.37
CA SER A 27 2.05 -2.97 -1.65
C SER A 27 0.96 -1.91 -1.53
N TYR A 28 0.14 -1.99 -0.48
CA TYR A 28 -0.86 -0.97 -0.15
C TYR A 28 -0.20 0.40 0.02
N ALA A 29 0.88 0.50 0.80
CA ALA A 29 1.53 1.77 1.07
C ALA A 29 2.05 2.45 -0.21
N LEU A 30 2.64 1.67 -1.12
CA LEU A 30 3.08 2.16 -2.43
C LEU A 30 1.89 2.54 -3.32
N THR A 31 0.86 1.70 -3.35
CA THR A 31 -0.34 1.94 -4.17
C THR A 31 -1.10 3.17 -3.70
N SER A 32 -1.19 3.41 -2.39
CA SER A 32 -1.83 4.59 -1.80
C SER A 32 -1.17 5.88 -2.31
N VAL A 33 0.16 5.94 -2.26
CA VAL A 33 0.92 7.13 -2.71
C VAL A 33 0.80 7.27 -4.23
N PHE A 34 0.91 6.17 -4.98
CA PHE A 34 0.69 6.18 -6.43
C PHE A 34 -0.70 6.71 -6.80
N SER A 35 -1.75 6.23 -6.12
CA SER A 35 -3.13 6.64 -6.34
C SER A 35 -3.29 8.15 -6.13
N ALA A 36 -2.73 8.69 -5.04
CA ALA A 36 -2.74 10.13 -4.79
C ALA A 36 -2.02 10.95 -5.88
N LEU A 37 -0.85 10.50 -6.33
CA LEU A 37 -0.13 11.15 -7.43
C LEU A 37 -0.90 11.06 -8.74
N LEU A 38 -1.54 9.93 -9.03
CA LEU A 38 -2.34 9.72 -10.22
C LEU A 38 -3.58 10.64 -10.22
N VAL A 39 -4.18 10.90 -9.06
CA VAL A 39 -5.23 11.93 -8.91
C VAL A 39 -4.69 13.30 -9.32
N VAL A 40 -3.58 13.75 -8.74
CA VAL A 40 -3.02 15.07 -9.09
C VAL A 40 -2.71 15.16 -10.59
N ILE A 41 -2.05 14.15 -11.15
CA ILE A 41 -1.68 14.15 -12.58
C ILE A 41 -2.91 14.17 -13.49
N LYS A 42 -3.93 13.33 -13.20
CA LYS A 42 -5.12 13.23 -14.07
C LYS A 42 -6.00 14.47 -13.98
N GLU A 43 -6.07 15.11 -12.81
CA GLU A 43 -6.84 16.35 -12.65
C GLU A 43 -6.10 17.57 -13.20
N SER A 44 -4.76 17.56 -13.19
CA SER A 44 -3.93 18.63 -13.79
C SER A 44 -3.81 18.57 -15.30
N SER A 45 -4.18 17.45 -15.95
CA SER A 45 -3.93 17.23 -17.37
C SER A 45 -5.14 16.64 -18.09
N GLU A 46 -5.74 17.44 -18.98
CA GLU A 46 -6.87 16.99 -19.82
C GLU A 46 -6.51 15.77 -20.67
N SER A 47 -5.26 15.66 -21.15
CA SER A 47 -4.83 14.52 -21.96
C SER A 47 -4.81 13.22 -21.15
N VAL A 48 -4.28 13.25 -19.92
CA VAL A 48 -4.28 12.07 -19.03
C VAL A 48 -5.71 11.70 -18.63
N HIS A 49 -6.53 12.69 -18.28
CA HIS A 49 -7.94 12.49 -17.99
C HIS A 49 -8.66 11.77 -19.15
N HIS A 50 -8.47 12.25 -20.37
CA HIS A 50 -9.13 11.70 -21.55
C HIS A 50 -8.62 10.29 -21.87
N VAL A 51 -7.32 10.03 -21.77
CA VAL A 51 -6.76 8.68 -21.95
C VAL A 51 -7.39 7.70 -20.96
N LEU A 52 -7.48 8.08 -19.68
CA LEU A 52 -8.13 7.24 -18.67
C LEU A 52 -9.63 7.03 -18.97
N ALA A 53 -10.33 8.08 -19.40
CA ALA A 53 -11.75 7.96 -19.77
C ALA A 53 -11.97 7.05 -20.99
N VAL A 54 -11.10 7.07 -21.99
CA VAL A 54 -11.26 6.25 -23.22
C VAL A 54 -11.14 4.76 -22.94
N ILE A 55 -10.31 4.35 -21.98
CA ILE A 55 -10.05 2.92 -21.72
C ILE A 55 -11.29 2.18 -21.17
N THR A 56 -12.05 2.81 -20.28
CA THR A 56 -13.22 2.16 -19.61
C THR A 56 -14.51 2.96 -19.70
N GLY A 57 -14.52 4.10 -20.39
CA GLY A 57 -15.64 5.06 -20.43
C GLY A 57 -15.70 5.99 -19.21
N HIS A 58 -14.94 5.71 -18.15
CA HIS A 58 -14.94 6.54 -16.95
C HIS A 58 -13.54 6.59 -16.31
N HIS A 59 -12.95 7.79 -16.23
CA HIS A 59 -11.57 7.96 -15.76
C HIS A 59 -11.34 7.43 -14.33
N TRP A 60 -12.34 7.51 -13.44
CA TRP A 60 -12.27 6.90 -12.10
C TRP A 60 -12.27 5.37 -12.11
N VAL A 61 -12.93 4.74 -13.10
CA VAL A 61 -12.92 3.27 -13.23
C VAL A 61 -11.54 2.80 -13.69
N THR A 62 -10.96 3.47 -14.70
CA THR A 62 -9.58 3.14 -15.14
C THR A 62 -8.57 3.39 -14.03
N HIS A 63 -8.71 4.49 -13.28
CA HIS A 63 -7.89 4.77 -12.11
C HIS A 63 -7.95 3.63 -11.09
N GLY A 64 -9.16 3.24 -10.66
CA GLY A 64 -9.34 2.15 -9.71
C GLY A 64 -8.81 0.81 -10.23
N LEU A 65 -8.94 0.55 -11.53
CA LEU A 65 -8.37 -0.65 -12.15
C LEU A 65 -6.83 -0.64 -12.09
N LEU A 66 -6.19 0.49 -12.37
CA LEU A 66 -4.75 0.64 -12.24
C LEU A 66 -4.29 0.41 -10.80
N ASP A 67 -5.00 0.97 -9.82
CA ASP A 67 -4.70 0.75 -8.40
C ASP A 67 -4.82 -0.73 -8.01
N ILE A 68 -5.87 -1.44 -8.45
CA ILE A 68 -6.03 -2.87 -8.18
C ILE A 68 -4.91 -3.68 -8.82
N LEU A 69 -4.59 -3.41 -10.09
CA LEU A 69 -3.52 -4.11 -10.81
C LEU A 69 -2.16 -3.88 -10.14
N LEU A 70 -1.89 -2.64 -9.73
CA LEU A 70 -0.66 -2.29 -9.04
C LEU A 70 -0.60 -2.96 -7.66
N PHE A 71 -1.67 -2.90 -6.88
CA PHE A 71 -1.75 -3.50 -5.54
C PHE A 71 -1.54 -5.01 -5.58
N VAL A 72 -2.23 -5.71 -6.47
CA VAL A 72 -2.10 -7.17 -6.59
C VAL A 72 -0.75 -7.53 -7.19
N GLY A 73 -0.31 -6.83 -8.24
CA GLY A 73 0.97 -7.06 -8.90
C GLY A 73 2.16 -6.88 -7.98
N LEU A 74 2.24 -5.73 -7.29
CA LEU A 74 3.27 -5.45 -6.29
C LEU A 74 3.17 -6.38 -5.09
N GLY A 75 1.96 -6.68 -4.61
CA GLY A 75 1.76 -7.58 -3.47
C GLY A 75 2.32 -8.98 -3.74
N LEU A 76 1.99 -9.55 -4.90
CA LEU A 76 2.51 -10.84 -5.33
C LEU A 76 4.02 -10.79 -5.62
N TRP A 77 4.50 -9.74 -6.27
CA TRP A 77 5.93 -9.57 -6.56
C TRP A 77 6.76 -9.44 -5.29
N LEU A 78 6.33 -8.61 -4.33
CA LEU A 78 6.98 -8.44 -3.04
C LEU A 78 6.93 -9.72 -2.22
N TYR A 79 5.79 -10.44 -2.21
CA TYR A 79 5.69 -11.72 -1.50
C TYR A 79 6.70 -12.74 -2.05
N ARG A 80 6.80 -12.86 -3.39
CA ARG A 80 7.77 -13.75 -4.03
C ARG A 80 9.22 -13.32 -3.82
N SER A 81 9.49 -12.03 -3.76
CA SER A 81 10.86 -11.48 -3.66
C SER A 81 11.39 -11.48 -2.22
N ARG A 82 10.51 -11.35 -1.22
CA ARG A 82 10.89 -11.29 0.20
C ARG A 82 11.04 -12.66 0.84
N GLY A 83 10.49 -13.73 0.27
CA GLY A 83 10.54 -15.08 0.86
C GLY A 83 9.84 -15.10 2.23
N ASP A 84 10.43 -15.80 3.22
CA ASP A 84 9.88 -15.93 4.58
C ASP A 84 10.29 -14.76 5.51
N GLN A 85 10.57 -13.59 4.94
CA GLN A 85 10.92 -12.42 5.74
C GLN A 85 9.69 -11.85 6.43
N HIS A 86 9.65 -12.05 7.74
CA HIS A 86 8.69 -11.44 8.63
C HIS A 86 9.05 -9.97 8.90
N MET A 87 8.05 -9.18 9.24
CA MET A 87 8.21 -7.76 9.53
C MET A 87 7.54 -7.44 10.86
N ALA A 88 8.17 -6.58 11.67
CA ALA A 88 7.55 -6.13 12.92
C ALA A 88 6.19 -5.48 12.64
N VAL A 89 5.19 -5.80 13.46
CA VAL A 89 3.82 -5.28 13.34
C VAL A 89 3.83 -3.74 13.36
N ASP A 90 4.55 -3.15 14.31
CA ASP A 90 4.64 -1.69 14.48
C ASP A 90 5.23 -1.01 13.24
N ALA A 91 6.25 -1.61 12.64
CA ALA A 91 6.84 -1.08 11.41
C ALA A 91 5.84 -1.12 10.25
N LEU A 92 5.05 -2.18 10.13
CA LEU A 92 4.05 -2.29 9.06
C LEU A 92 2.92 -1.26 9.26
N ILE A 93 2.43 -1.13 10.50
CA ILE A 93 1.44 -0.13 10.86
C ILE A 93 1.95 1.27 10.54
N ALA A 94 3.17 1.61 10.97
CA ALA A 94 3.77 2.93 10.73
C ALA A 94 3.86 3.25 9.22
N ILE A 95 4.23 2.27 8.39
CA ILE A 95 4.29 2.44 6.94
C ILE A 95 2.89 2.65 6.34
N ILE A 96 1.91 1.84 6.73
CA ILE A 96 0.53 1.94 6.22
C ILE A 96 -0.10 3.27 6.62
N VAL A 97 -0.01 3.64 7.89
CA VAL A 97 -0.55 4.91 8.40
C VAL A 97 0.18 6.09 7.78
N GLY A 98 1.53 6.07 7.78
CA GLY A 98 2.35 7.14 7.22
C GLY A 98 2.07 7.38 5.74
N SER A 99 2.03 6.31 4.92
CA SER A 99 1.69 6.43 3.49
C SER A 99 0.27 6.95 3.27
N THR A 100 -0.71 6.50 4.07
CA THR A 100 -2.10 6.97 3.97
C THR A 100 -2.21 8.47 4.30
N LEU A 101 -1.55 8.92 5.36
CA LEU A 101 -1.52 10.34 5.74
C LEU A 101 -0.84 11.19 4.66
N VAL A 102 0.31 10.76 4.15
CA VAL A 102 1.01 11.44 3.05
C VAL A 102 0.14 11.51 1.80
N SER A 103 -0.52 10.40 1.43
CA SER A 103 -1.43 10.35 0.27
C SER A 103 -2.60 11.32 0.43
N THR A 104 -3.18 11.37 1.63
CA THR A 104 -4.27 12.30 1.95
C THR A 104 -3.80 13.75 1.88
N LEU A 105 -2.61 14.06 2.40
CA LEU A 105 -2.04 15.41 2.33
C LEU A 105 -1.73 15.84 0.89
N ILE A 106 -1.26 14.93 0.03
CA ILE A 106 -1.04 15.20 -1.40
C ILE A 106 -2.35 15.60 -2.08
N ILE A 107 -3.41 14.82 -1.88
CA ILE A 107 -4.72 15.10 -2.49
C ILE A 107 -5.32 16.38 -1.90
N ALA A 108 -5.32 16.53 -0.58
CA ALA A 108 -5.88 17.70 0.08
C ALA A 108 -5.16 18.99 -0.34
N GLY A 109 -3.83 18.98 -0.38
CA GLY A 109 -3.02 20.12 -0.80
C GLY A 109 -3.16 20.47 -2.28
N TYR A 110 -3.72 19.58 -3.11
CA TYR A 110 -4.06 19.89 -4.50
C TYR A 110 -5.41 20.62 -4.65
N PHE A 111 -6.38 20.33 -3.77
CA PHE A 111 -7.74 20.86 -3.86
C PHE A 111 -8.02 22.10 -2.99
N ILE A 112 -7.18 22.38 -1.99
CA ILE A 112 -7.27 23.56 -1.12
C ILE A 112 -6.41 24.68 -1.69
#